data_AF-A0A562GRH8-F1
#
_entry.id   AF-A0A562GRH8-F1
#
_cell.length_a   1.000
_cell.length_b   1.000
_cell.length_c   1.000
_cell.angle_alpha   90.00
_cell.angle_beta   90.00
_cell.angle_gamma   90.00
#
_symmetry.space_group_name_H-M   'P 1'
#
loop_
_entity.id
_entity.type
_entity.pdbx_description
1 polymer ?
#
loop_
_entity_poly.entity_id
_entity_poly.type
_entity_poly.pdbx_seq_one_letter_code
_entity_poly.pdbx_strand_id
1 'polypeptide(L)'
;MIFKANSNEYLANSVIISPTNPHPGEDVKICYNGLLPQSGASCVHAHIGYGFEWQNTQDVHMTRTPSGFETTVIANNHDTLCVSFKDSANNWDNNNGLNYNFNIQQ
;
A
#
# COMPACT_ATOMS: atom_id res chain seq x y z
N MET A 1 -4.28 26.13 16.18
CA MET A 1 -4.97 25.32 15.14
C MET A 1 -4.16 24.05 14.95
N ILE A 2 -4.74 22.90 15.23
CA ILE A 2 -4.04 21.61 15.16
C ILE A 2 -4.38 21.01 13.79
N PHE A 3 -3.38 20.88 12.92
CA PHE A 3 -3.51 20.07 11.71
C PHE A 3 -3.51 18.60 12.16
N LYS A 4 -4.67 17.95 12.17
CA LYS A 4 -4.75 16.48 12.28
C LYS A 4 -4.38 15.90 10.92
N ALA A 5 -3.14 15.47 10.77
CA ALA A 5 -2.71 14.70 9.61
C ALA A 5 -3.23 13.26 9.76
N ASN A 6 -4.25 12.88 8.99
CA ASN A 6 -4.77 11.51 8.98
C ASN A 6 -4.28 10.71 7.76
N SER A 7 -3.06 10.98 7.28
CA SER A 7 -2.65 10.57 5.93
C SER A 7 -1.22 10.12 5.71
N ASN A 8 -0.46 9.93 6.78
CA ASN A 8 0.96 9.60 6.72
C ASN A 8 1.31 8.52 7.75
N GLU A 9 0.34 7.67 8.13
CA GLU A 9 0.49 6.68 9.21
C GLU A 9 1.72 5.78 9.00
N TYR A 10 1.96 5.39 7.76
CA TYR A 10 3.07 4.51 7.38
C TYR A 10 4.21 5.25 6.68
N LEU A 11 4.29 6.58 6.82
CA LEU A 11 5.39 7.37 6.27
C LEU A 11 6.75 6.94 6.85
N ALA A 12 6.77 6.55 8.13
CA ALA A 12 7.97 6.01 8.77
C ALA A 12 8.47 4.71 8.11
N ASN A 13 7.55 3.92 7.53
CA ASN A 13 7.84 2.72 6.74
C ASN A 13 8.07 3.03 5.25
N SER A 14 8.05 4.31 4.86
CA SER A 14 8.12 4.76 3.47
C SER A 14 7.00 4.17 2.59
N VAL A 15 5.79 4.06 3.16
CA VAL A 15 4.55 3.69 2.45
C VAL A 15 3.62 4.89 2.42
N ILE A 16 3.19 5.29 1.22
CA ILE A 16 2.33 6.45 1.00
C ILE A 16 1.23 6.06 0.01
N ILE A 17 0.02 6.57 0.23
CA ILE A 17 -1.09 6.48 -0.73
C ILE A 17 -1.58 7.86 -1.17
N SER A 18 -2.17 7.92 -2.36
CA SER A 18 -2.85 9.11 -2.88
C SER A 18 -4.09 8.69 -3.68
N PRO A 19 -5.29 9.24 -3.41
CA PRO A 19 -5.58 10.20 -2.34
C PRO A 19 -5.44 9.56 -0.95
N THR A 20 -5.31 10.41 0.05
CA THR A 20 -5.21 10.02 1.46
C THR A 20 -6.47 9.33 1.98
N ASN A 21 -7.64 9.85 1.59
CA ASN A 21 -8.94 9.35 1.97
C ASN A 21 -9.66 8.97 0.67
N PRO A 22 -9.33 7.81 0.10
CA PRO A 22 -9.93 7.37 -1.14
C PRO A 22 -11.41 7.06 -0.94
N HIS A 23 -12.23 7.36 -1.94
CA HIS A 23 -13.63 6.93 -2.00
C HIS A 23 -13.77 5.73 -2.94
N PRO A 24 -14.84 4.94 -2.81
CA PRO A 24 -15.06 3.82 -3.72
C PRO A 24 -15.11 4.26 -5.19
N GLY A 25 -14.43 3.49 -6.04
CA GLY A 25 -14.25 3.75 -7.47
C GLY A 25 -13.07 4.66 -7.81
N GLU A 26 -12.40 5.27 -6.84
CA GLU A 26 -11.22 6.10 -7.09
C GLU A 26 -9.95 5.29 -7.32
N ASP A 27 -9.06 5.83 -8.17
CA ASP A 27 -7.70 5.35 -8.31
C ASP A 27 -6.87 5.71 -7.07
N VAL A 28 -6.30 4.70 -6.44
CA VAL A 28 -5.37 4.83 -5.31
C VAL A 28 -3.96 4.51 -5.79
N LYS A 29 -3.15 5.56 -5.91
CA LYS A 29 -1.72 5.42 -6.14
C LYS A 29 -1.03 4.98 -4.84
N ILE A 30 -0.26 3.90 -4.90
CA ILE A 30 0.57 3.40 -3.81
C ILE A 30 2.03 3.64 -4.17
N CYS A 31 2.80 4.24 -3.27
CA CYS A 31 4.24 4.41 -3.38
C CYS A 31 4.95 3.73 -2.21
N TYR A 32 5.97 2.93 -2.50
CA TYR A 32 6.70 2.13 -1.55
C TYR A 32 8.22 2.24 -1.76
N ASN A 33 8.93 2.70 -0.73
CA ASN A 33 10.40 2.72 -0.71
C ASN A 33 10.98 2.17 0.62
N GLY A 34 10.24 1.24 1.23
CA GLY A 34 10.53 0.67 2.55
C GLY A 34 11.53 -0.49 2.54
N LEU A 35 11.28 -1.53 3.34
CA LEU A 35 12.26 -2.58 3.63
C LEU A 35 12.83 -3.27 2.38
N LEU A 36 11.99 -3.73 1.44
CA LEU A 36 12.45 -4.54 0.32
C LEU A 36 13.33 -3.74 -0.66
N PRO A 37 12.96 -2.53 -1.13
CA PRO A 37 13.83 -1.70 -1.97
C PRO A 37 15.17 -1.38 -1.31
N GLN A 38 15.15 -1.06 -0.01
CA GLN A 38 16.36 -0.77 0.77
C GLN A 38 17.24 -2.02 0.99
N SER A 39 16.65 -3.20 0.90
CA SER A 39 17.34 -4.49 0.96
C SER A 39 17.81 -4.98 -0.42
N GLY A 40 17.68 -4.15 -1.47
CA GLY A 40 18.19 -4.43 -2.81
C GLY A 40 17.20 -5.15 -3.74
N ALA A 41 15.91 -5.22 -3.39
CA ALA A 41 14.91 -5.80 -4.28
C ALA A 41 14.88 -5.05 -5.63
N SER A 42 14.94 -5.81 -6.72
CA SER A 42 14.84 -5.31 -8.09
C SER A 42 13.40 -5.27 -8.60
N CYS A 43 12.54 -6.12 -8.04
CA CYS A 43 11.13 -6.28 -8.38
C CYS A 43 10.30 -6.39 -7.09
N VAL A 44 9.20 -5.65 -7.02
CA VAL A 44 8.26 -5.67 -5.90
C VAL A 44 6.83 -5.78 -6.44
N HIS A 45 6.01 -6.55 -5.76
CA HIS A 45 4.56 -6.61 -5.95
C HIS A 45 3.88 -6.09 -4.69
N ALA A 46 2.79 -5.35 -4.87
CA ALA A 46 1.84 -5.05 -3.81
C ALA A 46 0.83 -6.19 -3.74
N HIS A 47 0.88 -6.99 -2.68
CA HIS A 47 -0.18 -7.92 -2.31
C HIS A 47 -1.28 -7.13 -1.63
N ILE A 48 -2.40 -6.94 -2.30
CA ILE A 48 -3.53 -6.18 -1.77
C ILE A 48 -4.74 -7.07 -1.51
N GLY A 49 -5.62 -6.60 -0.64
CA GLY A 49 -6.96 -7.14 -0.40
C GLY A 49 -7.84 -6.11 0.29
N TYR A 50 -9.09 -6.44 0.54
CA TYR A 50 -10.07 -5.51 1.12
C TYR A 50 -10.74 -6.06 2.38
N GLY A 51 -10.94 -5.17 3.35
CA GLY A 51 -11.54 -5.50 4.65
C GLY A 51 -10.68 -6.46 5.51
N PHE A 52 -11.20 -6.80 6.68
CA PHE A 52 -10.52 -7.70 7.63
C PHE A 52 -10.29 -9.12 7.08
N GLU A 53 -11.16 -9.57 6.19
CA GLU A 53 -11.12 -10.92 5.60
C GLU A 53 -10.23 -11.00 4.35
N TRP A 54 -9.49 -9.94 3.99
CA TRP A 54 -8.64 -9.91 2.80
C TRP A 54 -9.38 -10.36 1.54
N GLN A 55 -10.55 -9.78 1.27
CA GLN A 55 -11.34 -10.13 0.10
C GLN A 55 -10.67 -9.63 -1.18
N ASN A 56 -10.90 -10.33 -2.29
CA ASN A 56 -10.40 -9.98 -3.63
C ASN A 56 -8.89 -9.76 -3.67
N THR A 57 -8.12 -10.68 -3.07
CA THR A 57 -6.67 -10.54 -3.05
C THR A 57 -6.06 -10.58 -4.44
N GLN A 58 -5.02 -9.78 -4.65
CA GLN A 58 -4.24 -9.79 -5.88
C GLN A 58 -2.81 -9.30 -5.62
N ASP A 59 -1.87 -9.86 -6.38
CA ASP A 59 -0.49 -9.37 -6.45
C ASP A 59 -0.37 -8.42 -7.65
N VAL A 60 -0.20 -7.13 -7.38
CA VAL A 60 -0.06 -6.10 -8.40
C VAL A 60 1.42 -5.78 -8.58
N HIS A 61 1.93 -5.95 -9.79
CA HIS A 61 3.30 -5.55 -10.10
C HIS A 61 3.48 -4.04 -9.88
N MET A 62 4.58 -3.65 -9.23
CA MET A 62 4.92 -2.25 -9.03
C MET A 62 6.03 -1.82 -9.98
N THR A 63 5.84 -0.65 -10.59
CA THR A 63 6.83 -0.04 -11.46
C THR A 63 7.90 0.65 -10.62
N ARG A 64 9.17 0.36 -10.89
CA ARG A 64 10.28 1.08 -10.24
C ARG A 64 10.44 2.47 -10.81
N THR A 65 10.49 3.46 -9.94
CA THR A 65 10.63 4.89 -10.23
C THR A 65 11.73 5.51 -9.35
N PRO A 66 12.14 6.77 -9.58
CA PRO A 66 13.07 7.47 -8.68
C PRO A 66 12.56 7.61 -7.24
N SER A 67 11.24 7.58 -7.03
CA SER A 67 10.60 7.72 -5.70
C SER A 67 10.48 6.38 -4.94
N GLY A 68 10.78 5.26 -5.60
CA GLY A 68 10.55 3.90 -5.10
C GLY A 68 9.72 3.08 -6.08
N PHE A 69 9.00 2.10 -5.57
CA PHE A 69 8.07 1.27 -6.35
C PHE A 69 6.66 1.86 -6.28
N GLU A 70 6.02 2.02 -7.43
CA GLU A 70 4.70 2.63 -7.53
C GLU A 70 3.72 1.73 -8.26
N THR A 71 2.45 1.75 -7.85
CA THR A 71 1.34 1.13 -8.59
C THR A 71 0.04 1.91 -8.35
N THR A 72 -1.02 1.55 -9.05
CA THR A 72 -2.35 2.13 -8.88
C THR A 72 -3.38 1.01 -8.82
N VAL A 73 -4.28 1.11 -7.84
CA VAL A 73 -5.34 0.14 -7.59
C VAL A 73 -6.65 0.88 -7.39
N ILE A 74 -7.79 0.22 -7.61
CA ILE A 74 -9.11 0.85 -7.41
C ILE A 74 -9.52 0.67 -5.95
N ALA A 75 -9.90 1.75 -5.27
CA ALA A 75 -10.60 1.64 -3.99
C ALA A 75 -11.97 0.98 -4.22
N ASN A 76 -12.19 -0.21 -3.67
CA ASN A 76 -13.48 -0.90 -3.78
C ASN A 76 -14.49 -0.38 -2.74
N ASN A 77 -15.75 -0.83 -2.81
CA ASN A 77 -16.82 -0.48 -1.87
C ASN A 77 -16.63 -1.04 -0.43
N HIS A 78 -15.44 -1.52 -0.08
CA HIS A 78 -15.12 -1.98 1.27
C HIS A 78 -14.55 -0.84 2.09
N ASP A 79 -14.58 -0.96 3.42
CA ASP A 79 -14.13 0.10 4.33
C ASP A 79 -12.60 0.24 4.41
N THR A 80 -11.85 -0.76 3.96
CA THR A 80 -10.39 -0.81 4.14
C THR A 80 -9.71 -1.47 2.94
N LEU A 81 -8.64 -0.85 2.47
CA LEU A 81 -7.62 -1.43 1.60
C LEU A 81 -6.45 -1.92 2.46
N CYS A 82 -6.15 -3.21 2.39
CA CYS A 82 -5.02 -3.83 3.07
C CYS A 82 -3.90 -4.08 2.06
N VAL A 83 -2.66 -3.74 2.42
CA VAL A 83 -1.49 -3.86 1.54
C VAL A 83 -0.33 -4.50 2.29
N SER A 84 0.36 -5.43 1.61
CA SER A 84 1.66 -5.96 1.98
C SER A 84 2.55 -6.00 0.74
N PHE A 85 3.86 -5.97 0.92
CA PHE A 85 4.81 -5.96 -0.20
C PHE A 85 5.60 -7.26 -0.24
N LYS A 86 5.88 -7.72 -1.46
CA LYS A 86 6.63 -8.95 -1.70
C LYS A 86 7.63 -8.77 -2.83
N ASP A 87 8.84 -9.29 -2.66
CA ASP A 87 9.84 -9.32 -3.73
C ASP A 87 9.84 -10.64 -4.52
N SER A 88 10.67 -10.71 -5.57
CA SER A 88 10.82 -11.92 -6.40
C SER A 88 11.48 -13.10 -5.69
N ALA A 89 12.14 -12.87 -4.55
CA ALA A 89 12.77 -13.90 -3.73
C ALA A 89 11.84 -14.42 -2.62
N ASN A 90 10.56 -14.01 -2.65
CA ASN A 90 9.53 -14.41 -1.69
C ASN A 90 9.76 -13.84 -0.27
N ASN A 91 10.50 -12.74 -0.15
CA ASN A 91 10.56 -11.95 1.09
C ASN A 91 9.35 -11.02 1.18
N TRP A 92 8.91 -10.75 2.41
CA TRP A 92 7.72 -9.97 2.68
C TRP A 92 8.04 -8.77 3.57
N ASP A 93 7.43 -7.64 3.24
CA ASP A 93 7.21 -6.51 4.14
C ASP A 93 5.71 -6.37 4.36
N ASN A 94 5.26 -6.98 5.44
CA ASN A 94 3.87 -6.97 5.89
C ASN A 94 3.75 -6.24 7.25
N ASN A 95 4.63 -5.26 7.51
CA ASN A 95 4.65 -4.49 8.76
C ASN A 95 4.63 -5.39 10.02
N ASN A 96 5.49 -6.40 10.05
CA ASN A 96 5.55 -7.40 11.14
C ASN A 96 4.22 -8.14 11.37
N GLY A 97 3.48 -8.44 10.30
CA GLY A 97 2.20 -9.14 10.34
C GLY A 97 0.98 -8.25 10.58
N LEU A 98 1.16 -6.94 10.78
CA LEU A 98 0.05 -5.98 10.92
C LEU A 98 -0.51 -5.51 9.57
N ASN A 99 0.29 -5.66 8.50
CA ASN A 99 0.05 -5.11 7.17
C ASN A 99 -0.07 -3.57 7.18
N TYR A 100 -0.28 -3.00 6.00
CA TYR A 100 -0.54 -1.57 5.82
C TYR A 100 -2.02 -1.40 5.46
N ASN A 101 -2.79 -0.85 6.40
CA ASN A 101 -4.25 -0.77 6.29
C ASN A 101 -4.68 0.69 6.08
N PHE A 102 -5.44 0.96 5.03
CA PHE A 102 -5.90 2.29 4.66
C PHE A 102 -7.42 2.33 4.59
N ASN A 103 -8.03 3.31 5.27
CA ASN A 103 -9.48 3.47 5.24
C ASN A 103 -9.95 4.00 3.89
N ILE A 104 -11.05 3.44 3.39
CA ILE A 104 -11.79 3.94 2.23
C ILE A 104 -13.02 4.66 2.78
N GLN A 105 -13.21 5.91 2.37
CA GLN A 105 -14.28 6.78 2.84
C GLN A 105 -15.55 6.54 2.02
N GLN A 106 -16.62 6.08 2.69
CA GLN A 106 -17.93 5.81 2.12
C GLN A 106 -18.77 7.08 1.91
#